data_AF-A0A2V7B3T2-F1
#
_entry.id   AF-A0A2V7B3T2-F1
#
_cell.length_a   1.000
_cell.length_b   1.000
_cell.length_c   1.000
_cell.angle_alpha   90.00
_cell.angle_beta   90.00
_cell.angle_gamma   90.00
#
_symmetry.space_group_name_H-M   'P 1'
#
loop_
_entity.id
_entity.type
_entity.pdbx_description
1 polymer ?
#
loop_
_entity_poly.entity_id
_entity_poly.type
_entity_poly.pdbx_seq_one_letter_code
_entity_poly.pdbx_strand_id
1 'polypeptide(L)'
;MGHVDRTDKTLPLNEMMFYIRRDARLRERWNTDLEGIAREFGLSRAEYEALRDKDVRRLHEMGVHQYYVPQILRLFYGASMNTNNHPALEAYKLAYPEEAARALAEAEQRERRAGR
;
A
#
# COMPACT_ATOMS: atom_id res chain seq x y z
N MET A 1 9.36 17.19 0.98
CA MET A 1 9.19 16.53 2.29
C MET A 1 8.84 15.07 2.01
N GLY A 2 9.64 14.11 2.45
CA GLY A 2 9.38 12.69 2.19
C GLY A 2 8.23 12.17 3.06
N HIS A 3 7.59 11.08 2.65
CA HIS A 3 6.48 10.45 3.40
C HIS A 3 6.85 9.96 4.81
N VAL A 4 8.14 9.92 5.15
CA VAL A 4 8.68 9.48 6.45
C VAL A 4 8.12 10.35 7.60
N ASP A 5 8.10 11.67 7.44
CA ASP A 5 7.72 12.63 8.49
C ASP A 5 6.22 12.57 8.85
N ARG A 6 5.41 11.94 7.99
CA ARG A 6 3.94 11.81 8.16
C ARG A 6 3.53 10.49 8.82
N THR A 7 4.47 9.64 9.17
CA THR A 7 4.14 8.35 9.80
C THR A 7 3.63 8.57 11.22
N ASP A 8 2.41 8.10 11.49
CA ASP A 8 1.88 8.02 12.84
C ASP A 8 2.37 6.73 13.51
N LYS A 9 3.22 6.90 14.53
CA LYS A 9 3.83 5.78 15.26
C LYS A 9 2.87 5.08 16.21
N THR A 10 1.71 5.68 16.48
CA THR A 10 0.67 5.15 17.39
C THR A 10 -0.49 4.51 16.64
N LEU A 11 -0.50 4.59 15.30
CA LEU A 11 -1.57 4.03 14.47
C LEU A 11 -1.63 2.50 14.61
N PRO A 12 -2.75 1.93 15.09
CA PRO A 12 -2.90 0.48 15.27
C PRO A 12 -2.62 -0.33 14.01
N LEU A 13 -2.98 0.19 12.84
CA LEU A 13 -2.66 -0.45 11.56
C LEU A 13 -1.13 -0.64 11.34
N ASN A 14 -0.29 0.28 11.80
CA ASN A 14 1.17 0.12 11.69
C ASN A 14 1.69 -1.01 12.58
N GLU A 15 1.16 -1.14 13.80
CA GLU A 15 1.46 -2.24 14.70
C GLU A 15 0.97 -3.59 14.14
N MET A 16 -0.28 -3.64 13.68
CA MET A 16 -0.87 -4.83 13.07
C MET A 16 -0.01 -5.34 11.90
N MET A 17 0.40 -4.43 11.01
CA MET A 17 1.29 -4.77 9.91
C MET A 17 2.64 -5.29 10.43
N PHE A 18 3.14 -4.82 11.56
CA PHE A 18 4.36 -5.35 12.16
C PHE A 18 4.30 -6.82 12.53
N TYR A 19 3.20 -7.26 13.10
CA TYR A 19 3.01 -8.65 13.49
C TYR A 19 2.67 -9.56 12.31
N ILE A 20 1.79 -9.12 11.39
CA ILE A 20 1.42 -9.91 10.20
C ILE A 20 2.66 -10.31 9.38
N ARG A 21 3.64 -9.42 9.26
CA ARG A 21 4.88 -9.69 8.51
C ARG A 21 5.73 -10.82 9.12
N ARG A 22 5.49 -11.18 10.38
CA ARG A 22 6.32 -12.11 11.15
C ARG A 22 5.59 -13.38 11.55
N ASP A 23 4.26 -13.33 11.63
CA ASP A 23 3.44 -14.46 12.02
C ASP A 23 2.72 -15.08 10.80
N ALA A 24 2.98 -16.37 10.53
CA ALA A 24 2.33 -17.10 9.45
C ALA A 24 0.82 -17.28 9.68
N ARG A 25 0.37 -17.46 10.92
CA ARG A 25 -1.04 -17.62 11.27
C ARG A 25 -1.82 -16.34 11.03
N LEU A 26 -1.24 -15.18 11.36
CA LEU A 26 -1.85 -13.89 11.04
C LEU A 26 -1.94 -13.65 9.52
N ARG A 27 -0.93 -14.09 8.74
CA ARG A 27 -1.00 -14.03 7.27
C ARG A 27 -2.05 -14.96 6.68
N GLU A 28 -2.23 -16.15 7.22
CA GLU A 28 -3.29 -17.06 6.78
C GLU A 28 -4.67 -16.45 7.07
N ARG A 29 -4.86 -15.92 8.29
CA ARG A 29 -6.08 -15.24 8.70
C ARG A 29 -6.36 -13.96 7.91
N TRP A 30 -5.36 -13.27 7.37
CA TRP A 30 -5.58 -12.07 6.55
C TRP A 30 -6.57 -12.32 5.41
N ASN A 31 -6.52 -13.50 4.79
CA ASN A 31 -7.36 -13.85 3.65
C ASN A 31 -8.75 -14.34 4.05
N THR A 32 -8.93 -14.81 5.29
CA THR A 32 -10.17 -15.46 5.74
C THR A 32 -10.94 -14.65 6.79
N ASP A 33 -10.26 -13.77 7.53
CA ASP A 33 -10.78 -13.03 8.69
C ASP A 33 -10.02 -11.70 8.89
N LEU A 34 -9.98 -10.86 7.86
CA LEU A 34 -9.34 -9.55 7.94
C LEU A 34 -9.98 -8.65 9.03
N GLU A 35 -11.31 -8.68 9.14
CA GLU A 35 -12.04 -7.85 10.10
C GLU A 35 -11.79 -8.30 11.55
N GLY A 36 -11.69 -9.61 11.81
CA GLY A 36 -11.35 -10.13 13.14
C GLY A 36 -9.95 -9.69 13.57
N ILE A 37 -8.95 -9.79 12.68
CA ILE A 37 -7.60 -9.27 12.97
C ILE A 37 -7.66 -7.76 13.24
N ALA A 38 -8.36 -6.99 12.40
CA ALA A 38 -8.46 -5.54 12.58
C ALA A 38 -9.03 -5.18 13.96
N ARG A 39 -10.05 -5.91 14.43
CA ARG A 39 -10.63 -5.71 15.77
C ARG A 39 -9.67 -6.11 16.89
N GLU A 40 -8.93 -7.20 16.75
CA GLU A 40 -7.94 -7.66 17.74
C GLU A 40 -6.83 -6.63 17.98
N PHE A 41 -6.39 -5.94 16.92
CA PHE A 41 -5.41 -4.87 17.01
C PHE A 41 -6.00 -3.51 17.36
N GLY A 42 -7.33 -3.39 17.49
CA GLY A 42 -7.98 -2.14 17.86
C GLY A 42 -8.04 -1.10 16.74
N LEU A 43 -8.03 -1.53 15.47
CA LEU A 43 -8.19 -0.60 14.35
C LEU A 43 -9.54 0.11 14.45
N SER A 44 -9.50 1.41 14.20
CA SER A 44 -10.71 2.19 13.96
C SER A 44 -11.44 1.71 12.71
N ARG A 45 -12.72 2.08 12.58
CA ARG A 45 -13.51 1.82 11.37
C ARG A 45 -12.86 2.41 10.13
N ALA A 46 -12.30 3.61 10.25
CA ALA A 46 -11.65 4.30 9.14
C ALA A 46 -10.38 3.57 8.66
N GLU A 47 -9.53 3.10 9.60
CA GLU A 47 -8.36 2.29 9.26
C GLU A 47 -8.76 0.99 8.56
N TYR A 48 -9.75 0.28 9.09
CA TYR A 48 -10.24 -0.96 8.51
C TYR A 48 -10.78 -0.74 7.09
N GLU A 49 -11.57 0.32 6.86
CA GLU A 49 -12.10 0.64 5.54
C GLU A 49 -10.99 0.99 4.55
N ALA A 50 -10.06 1.87 4.93
CA ALA A 50 -8.93 2.23 4.07
C ALA A 50 -8.08 0.99 3.71
N LEU A 51 -7.89 0.09 4.67
CA LEU A 51 -7.19 -1.17 4.44
C LEU A 51 -7.95 -2.11 3.51
N ARG A 52 -9.23 -2.40 3.82
CA ARG A 52 -10.11 -3.30 3.06
C ARG A 52 -10.25 -2.84 1.61
N ASP A 53 -10.33 -1.53 1.39
CA ASP A 53 -10.51 -0.90 0.07
C ASP A 53 -9.18 -0.66 -0.65
N LYS A 54 -8.04 -0.96 -0.02
CA LYS A 54 -6.70 -0.73 -0.56
C LYS A 54 -6.51 0.73 -0.98
N ASP A 55 -7.10 1.65 -0.22
CA ASP A 55 -7.05 3.08 -0.49
C ASP A 55 -5.69 3.63 -0.06
N VAL A 56 -4.72 3.53 -0.96
CA VAL A 56 -3.33 3.98 -0.76
C VAL A 56 -3.27 5.42 -0.27
N ARG A 57 -4.14 6.29 -0.79
CA ARG A 57 -4.16 7.70 -0.42
C ARG A 57 -4.61 7.87 1.02
N ARG A 58 -5.74 7.25 1.41
CA ARG A 58 -6.22 7.30 2.81
C ARG A 58 -5.23 6.65 3.77
N LEU A 59 -4.60 5.54 3.40
CA LEU A 59 -3.55 4.91 4.21
C LEU A 59 -2.38 5.88 4.46
N HIS A 60 -1.93 6.58 3.42
CA HIS A 60 -0.89 7.58 3.52
C HIS A 60 -1.29 8.81 4.35
N GLU A 61 -2.52 9.30 4.18
CA GLU A 61 -3.07 10.43 4.95
C GLU A 61 -3.28 10.08 6.43
N MET A 62 -3.62 8.82 6.75
CA MET A 62 -3.73 8.30 8.12
C MET A 62 -2.37 8.11 8.82
N GLY A 63 -1.26 8.23 8.09
CA GLY A 63 0.08 8.03 8.65
C GLY A 63 0.54 6.58 8.68
N VAL A 64 -0.01 5.72 7.82
CA VAL A 64 0.56 4.38 7.60
C VAL A 64 1.99 4.51 7.09
N HIS A 65 2.90 3.76 7.71
CA HIS A 65 4.31 3.81 7.37
C HIS A 65 4.51 3.43 5.89
N GLN A 66 5.29 4.23 5.14
CA GLN A 66 5.47 4.06 3.70
C GLN A 66 5.90 2.65 3.27
N TYR A 67 6.75 1.96 4.04
CA TYR A 67 7.14 0.57 3.78
C TYR A 67 6.00 -0.44 3.92
N TYR A 68 4.96 -0.16 4.70
CA TYR A 68 3.84 -1.07 4.88
C TYR A 68 2.82 -0.98 3.75
N VAL A 69 2.69 0.16 3.07
CA VAL A 69 1.73 0.31 1.97
C VAL A 69 2.01 -0.70 0.83
N PRO A 70 3.22 -0.82 0.27
CA PRO A 70 3.51 -1.86 -0.73
C PRO A 70 3.31 -3.29 -0.21
N GLN A 71 3.53 -3.52 1.09
CA GLN A 71 3.37 -4.84 1.71
C GLN A 71 1.90 -5.22 1.88
N ILE A 72 1.05 -4.26 2.27
CA ILE A 72 -0.41 -4.39 2.29
C ILE A 72 -0.90 -4.80 0.90
N LEU A 73 -0.48 -4.07 -0.14
CA LEU A 73 -0.90 -4.37 -1.51
C LEU A 73 -0.45 -5.77 -1.94
N ARG A 74 0.76 -6.20 -1.57
CA ARG A 74 1.25 -7.55 -1.86
C ARG A 74 0.45 -8.65 -1.13
N LEU A 75 -0.03 -8.38 0.09
CA LEU A 75 -0.90 -9.33 0.80
C LEU A 75 -2.27 -9.49 0.11
N PHE A 76 -2.79 -8.45 -0.54
CA PHE A 76 -4.07 -8.52 -1.26
C PHE A 76 -3.98 -9.06 -2.69
N TYR A 77 -2.98 -8.65 -3.45
CA TYR A 77 -2.86 -9.00 -4.88
C TYR A 77 -1.91 -10.17 -5.14
N GLY A 78 -1.25 -10.68 -4.08
CA GLY A 78 -0.22 -11.69 -4.20
C GLY A 78 1.15 -11.10 -4.58
N ALA A 79 2.15 -11.98 -4.63
CA ALA A 79 3.52 -11.64 -5.04
C ALA A 79 3.75 -11.79 -6.56
N SER A 80 2.68 -11.99 -7.34
CA SER A 80 2.76 -12.24 -8.78
C SER A 80 3.30 -11.00 -9.50
N MET A 81 4.62 -11.01 -9.70
CA MET A 81 5.41 -10.16 -10.59
C MET A 81 5.77 -8.78 -10.03
N ASN A 82 6.98 -8.69 -9.44
CA ASN A 82 7.77 -7.46 -9.42
C ASN A 82 8.18 -7.07 -10.86
N THR A 83 7.21 -6.81 -11.73
CA THR A 83 7.42 -6.17 -13.03
C THR A 83 6.56 -4.92 -13.06
N ASN A 84 6.96 -3.92 -13.84
CA ASN A 84 6.29 -2.61 -13.98
C ASN A 84 4.85 -2.68 -14.57
N ASN A 85 4.19 -3.84 -14.51
CA ASN A 85 2.84 -4.10 -15.00
C ASN A 85 1.90 -4.68 -13.90
N HIS A 86 2.30 -4.55 -12.63
CA HIS A 86 1.56 -5.10 -11.48
C HIS A 86 0.24 -4.34 -11.22
N PRO A 87 -0.86 -5.00 -10.77
CA PRO A 87 -2.10 -4.34 -10.37
C PRO A 87 -1.95 -3.27 -9.26
N ALA A 88 -0.91 -3.38 -8.45
CA ALA A 88 -0.54 -2.35 -7.47
C ALA A 88 -0.16 -1.02 -8.14
N LEU A 89 0.38 -1.05 -9.36
CA LEU A 89 0.67 0.17 -10.12
C LEU A 89 -0.62 0.90 -10.51
N GLU A 90 -1.70 0.17 -10.80
CA GLU A 90 -3.02 0.76 -11.06
C GLU A 90 -3.58 1.45 -9.81
N ALA A 91 -3.37 0.89 -8.61
CA ALA A 91 -3.75 1.57 -7.37
C ALA A 91 -3.03 2.92 -7.20
N TYR A 92 -1.73 2.99 -7.53
CA TYR A 92 -0.98 4.25 -7.52
C TYR A 92 -1.43 5.22 -8.61
N LYS A 93 -1.75 4.75 -9.83
CA LYS A 93 -2.28 5.59 -10.91
C LYS A 93 -3.64 6.20 -10.54
N LEU A 94 -4.51 5.43 -9.91
CA LEU A 94 -5.82 5.90 -9.44
C LEU A 94 -5.68 6.94 -8.31
N ALA A 95 -4.76 6.71 -7.37
CA ALA A 95 -4.55 7.61 -6.24
C ALA A 95 -3.87 8.95 -6.65
N TYR A 96 -2.98 8.91 -7.65
CA TYR A 96 -2.14 10.02 -8.06
C TYR A 96 -2.10 10.16 -9.60
N PRO A 97 -3.22 10.55 -10.22
CA PRO A 97 -3.35 10.54 -11.68
C PRO A 97 -2.42 11.54 -12.38
N GLU A 98 -2.19 12.72 -11.79
CA GLU A 98 -1.33 13.75 -12.39
C GLU A 98 0.16 13.40 -12.31
N GLU A 99 0.61 12.84 -11.19
CA GLU A 99 1.95 12.31 -11.00
C GLU A 99 2.22 11.13 -11.94
N ALA A 100 1.26 10.20 -12.06
CA ALA A 100 1.36 9.07 -12.96
C ALA A 100 1.47 9.53 -14.42
N ALA A 101 0.66 10.50 -14.85
CA ALA A 101 0.71 11.05 -16.20
C ALA A 101 2.06 11.71 -16.51
N ARG A 102 2.59 12.51 -15.57
CA ARG A 102 3.92 13.13 -15.71
C ARG A 102 5.04 12.10 -15.81
N ALA A 103 5.03 11.09 -14.95
CA ALA A 103 6.04 10.03 -14.97
C ALA A 103 6.04 9.23 -16.29
N LEU A 104 4.85 8.95 -16.84
CA LEU A 104 4.71 8.29 -18.15
C LEU A 104 5.24 9.15 -19.29
N ALA A 105 4.92 10.44 -19.30
CA ALA A 105 5.42 11.38 -20.32
C ALA A 105 6.96 11.51 -20.28
N GLU A 106 7.55 11.53 -19.08
CA GLU A 106 9.00 11.56 -18.92
C GLU A 106 9.68 10.26 -19.38
N ALA A 107 9.07 9.10 -19.10
CA ALA A 107 9.55 7.81 -19.57
C ALA A 107 9.54 7.73 -21.10
N GLU A 108 8.44 8.16 -21.73
CA GLU A 108 8.32 8.20 -23.19
C GLU A 108 9.36 9.14 -23.82
N GLN A 109 9.63 10.29 -23.21
CA GLN A 109 10.70 11.18 -23.66
C GLN A 109 12.10 10.57 -23.50
N ARG A 110 12.35 9.78 -22.45
CA ARG A 110 13.63 9.08 -22.26
C ARG A 110 13.83 8.00 -23.30
N GLU A 111 12.81 7.20 -23.62
CA GLU A 111 12.87 6.18 -24.67
C GLU A 111 13.14 6.79 -26.04
N ARG A 112 12.48 7.91 -26.38
CA ARG A 112 12.73 8.67 -27.62
C ARG A 112 14.13 9.29 -27.71
N ARG A 113 14.82 9.48 -26.57
CA ARG A 113 16.21 9.96 -26.51
C ARG A 113 17.23 8.82 -26.53
N ALA A 114 16.88 7.66 -25.98
CA ALA A 114 17.74 6.48 -25.93
C ALA A 114 17.75 5.67 -27.25
N GLY A 115 16.68 5.78 -28.05
CA GLY A 115 16.60 5.18 -29.39
C GLY A 115 17.20 6.04 -30.52
N ARG A 116 18.13 6.95 -30.22
CA ARG A 116 18.78 7.85 -31.19
C ARG A 116 20.29 7.71 -31.15
#